data_AF-A0A968MK70-F1
#
_entry.id   AF-A0A968MK70-F1
#
_cell.length_a   1.000
_cell.length_b   1.000
_cell.length_c   1.000
_cell.angle_alpha   90.00
_cell.angle_beta   90.00
_cell.angle_gamma   90.00
#
_symmetry.space_group_name_H-M   'P 1'
#
loop_
_entity.id
_entity.type
_entity.pdbx_description
1 polymer ?
#
loop_
_entity_poly.entity_id
_entity_poly.type
_entity_poly.pdbx_seq_one_letter_code
_entity_poly.pdbx_strand_id
1 'polypeptide(L)' 'MKIAVIDLGTNNFNLLIAESANDGSFSIFHSSKISVKLAKGSLDRKELKNDAITRGINAFENLYRLLIVTE' A
#
# COMPACT_ATOMS: atom_id res chain seq x y z
N MET A 1 13.53 -8.52 -13.18
CA MET A 1 12.05 -8.68 -13.09
C MET A 1 11.50 -7.60 -12.15
N LYS A 2 10.43 -6.88 -12.52
CA LYS A 2 9.78 -5.93 -11.60
C LYS A 2 8.89 -6.69 -10.61
N ILE A 3 9.02 -6.36 -9.33
CA ILE A 3 8.25 -6.93 -8.23
C ILE A 3 7.64 -5.77 -7.44
N ALA A 4 6.36 -5.88 -7.08
CA ALA A 4 5.70 -4.90 -6.23
C ALA A 4 5.19 -5.53 -4.94
N VAL A 5 5.31 -4.80 -3.83
CA VAL A 5 4.75 -5.16 -2.52
C VAL A 5 3.84 -4.03 -2.07
N ILE A 6 2.60 -4.37 -1.71
CA ILE A 6 1.67 -3.46 -1.04
C ILE A 6 1.49 -3.95 0.40
N ASP A 7 1.81 -3.08 1.36
CA ASP A 7 1.61 -3.31 2.80
C ASP A 7 0.43 -2.47 3.30
N LEU A 8 -0.61 -3.13 3.80
CA LEU A 8 -1.85 -2.52 4.27
C LEU A 8 -1.85 -2.33 5.79
N GLY A 9 -0.98 -1.45 6.26
CA GLY A 9 -0.83 -1.15 7.69
C GLY A 9 -1.98 -0.35 8.30
N THR A 10 -2.02 -0.33 9.63
CA THR A 10 -3.06 0.39 10.41
C THR A 10 -3.06 1.89 10.18
N ASN A 11 -1.89 2.52 10.09
CA ASN A 11 -1.77 3.96 9.92
C ASN A 11 -1.53 4.37 8.48
N ASN A 12 -0.75 3.58 7.75
CA ASN A 12 -0.35 3.88 6.39
C ASN A 12 -0.43 2.62 5.55
N PHE A 13 -0.78 2.80 4.28
CA PHE A 13 -0.51 1.83 3.25
C PHE A 13 0.79 2.22 2.54
N ASN A 14 1.63 1.24 2.26
CA ASN A 14 2.91 1.43 1.59
C ASN A 14 2.94 0.64 0.29
N LEU A 15 3.59 1.19 -0.73
CA LEU A 15 3.92 0.51 -1.98
C LEU A 15 5.44 0.58 -2.17
N LEU A 16 6.04 -0.56 -2.50
CA LEU A 16 7.43 -0.66 -2.94
C LEU A 16 7.47 -1.42 -4.26
N ILE A 17 8.06 -0.83 -5.30
CA ILE A 17 8.34 -1.49 -6.57
C ILE A 17 9.85 -1.62 -6.68
N ALA A 18 10.34 -2.83 -6.90
CA ALA A 18 11.76 -3.13 -7.03
C ALA A 18 12.05 -3.86 -8.34
N GLU A 19 13.21 -3.60 -8.92
CA GLU A 19 13.77 -4.38 -10.01
C GLU A 19 14.75 -5.39 -9.44
N SER A 20 14.42 -6.68 -9.58
CA SER A 20 15.30 -7.79 -9.19
C SER A 20 16.26 -8.15 -10.31
N ALA A 21 17.52 -8.40 -9.95
CA ALA A 21 18.58 -8.91 -10.80
C ALA A 21 18.80 -10.42 -10.56
N ASN A 22 19.47 -11.08 -11.50
CA ASN A 22 19.68 -12.53 -11.48
C ASN A 22 20.66 -12.99 -10.38
N ASP A 23 21.45 -12.07 -9.82
CA ASP A 23 22.39 -12.33 -8.73
C ASP A 23 21.74 -12.22 -7.33
N GLY A 24 20.41 -12.03 -7.27
CA GLY A 24 19.66 -11.85 -6.03
C GLY A 24 19.68 -10.43 -5.48
N SER A 25 20.40 -9.50 -6.12
CA SER A 25 20.31 -8.08 -5.79
C SER A 25 18.99 -7.47 -6.30
N PHE A 26 18.61 -6.34 -5.73
CA PHE A 26 17.50 -5.55 -6.22
C PHE A 26 17.77 -4.05 -6.05
N SER A 27 17.15 -3.25 -6.91
CA SER A 27 17.09 -1.80 -6.77
C SER A 27 15.64 -1.36 -6.54
N ILE A 28 15.45 -0.31 -5.75
CA ILE A 28 14.12 0.28 -5.56
C ILE A 28 13.83 1.17 -6.77
N PHE A 29 12.82 0.80 -7.55
CA PHE A 29 12.34 1.56 -8.69
C PHE A 29 11.37 2.67 -8.25
N HIS A 30 10.46 2.35 -7.34
CA HIS A 30 9.47 3.31 -6.83
C HIS A 30 9.08 2.97 -5.39
N SER A 31 8.75 4.00 -4.61
CA SER A 31 8.12 3.83 -3.30
C SER A 31 7.06 4.90 -3.09
N SER A 32 5.94 4.51 -2.47
CA SER A 32 4.84 5.41 -2.15
C SER A 32 4.24 5.05 -0.79
N LYS A 33 3.62 6.03 -0.15
CA LYS A 33 3.02 5.91 1.17
C LYS A 33 1.77 6.78 1.25
N ILE A 34 0.67 6.20 1.71
CA ILE A 34 -0.60 6.91 1.92
C ILE A 34 -1.05 6.71 3.36
N SER A 35 -1.29 7.79 4.09
CA SER A 35 -1.88 7.70 5.43
C SER A 35 -3.37 7.39 5.35
N VAL A 36 -3.79 6.28 5.95
CA VAL A 36 -5.18 5.77 5.92
C VAL A 36 -5.86 5.83 7.29
N LYS A 37 -5.09 5.61 8.36
CA LYS A 37 -5.60 5.57 9.76
C LYS A 37 -6.83 4.66 9.89
N LEU A 38 -6.68 3.38 9.51
CA LEU A 38 -7.75 2.38 9.52
C LEU A 38 -8.34 2.15 10.91
N ALA A 39 -7.51 2.09 11.95
CA ALA A 39 -8.00 1.87 13.32
C ALA A 39 -8.57 3.14 14.00
N LYS A 40 -8.69 4.26 13.28
CA LYS A 40 -9.17 5.52 13.86
C LYS A 40 -10.60 5.33 14.39
N GLY A 41 -10.73 5.36 15.72
CA GLY A 41 -12.02 5.21 16.41
C GLY A 41 -12.55 3.77 16.49
N SER A 42 -11.70 2.76 16.23
CA SER A 42 -12.03 1.32 16.23
C SER A 42 -11.38 0.54 17.37
N LEU A 43 -10.82 1.22 18.38
CA LEU A 43 -10.06 0.60 19.48
C LEU A 43 -10.83 -0.49 20.24
N ASP A 44 -12.16 -0.40 20.29
CA ASP A 44 -12.96 -1.22 21.22
C ASP A 44 -13.77 -2.33 20.54
N ARG A 45 -13.91 -2.33 19.20
CA ARG A 45 -14.88 -3.21 18.50
C ARG A 45 -14.29 -4.27 17.56
N LYS A 46 -12.97 -4.31 17.35
CA LYS A 46 -12.32 -5.19 16.35
C LYS A 46 -12.92 -5.07 14.93
N GLU A 47 -13.60 -3.96 14.65
CA GLU A 47 -14.31 -3.69 13.41
C GLU A 47 -13.81 -2.38 12.81
N LEU A 48 -13.68 -2.35 11.48
CA LEU A 48 -13.44 -1.11 10.74
C LEU A 48 -14.75 -0.36 10.57
N LYS A 49 -14.73 0.94 10.86
CA LYS A 49 -15.86 1.81 10.52
C LYS A 49 -15.95 2.01 9.01
N ASN A 50 -17.15 2.31 8.53
CA ASN A 50 -17.40 2.55 7.10
C ASN A 50 -16.47 3.63 6.51
N ASP A 51 -16.22 4.72 7.25
CA ASP A 51 -15.30 5.77 6.80
C ASP A 51 -13.85 5.29 6.70
N ALA A 52 -13.42 4.38 7.58
CA ALA A 52 -12.11 3.74 7.52
C ALA A 52 -12.00 2.82 6.29
N ILE A 53 -13.04 2.04 6.01
CA ILE A 53 -13.10 1.17 4.83
C ILE A 53 -13.03 2.02 3.56
N THR A 54 -13.82 3.09 3.44
CA THR A 54 -13.78 4.00 2.28
C THR A 54 -12.39 4.60 2.07
N ARG A 55 -11.72 5.07 3.14
CA ARG A 55 -10.34 5.57 3.03
C ARG A 55 -9.37 4.47 2.58
N GLY A 56 -9.54 3.25 3.10
CA GLY A 56 -8.72 2.10 2.72
C GLY A 56 -8.86 1.76 1.24
N ILE A 57 -10.09 1.65 0.74
CA ILE A 57 -10.36 1.37 -0.68
C ILE A 57 -9.76 2.47 -1.57
N ASN A 58 -10.02 3.75 -1.26
CA ASN A 58 -9.48 4.86 -2.04
C ASN A 58 -7.94 4.87 -2.07
N ALA A 59 -7.30 4.58 -0.94
CA ALA A 59 -5.84 4.48 -0.86
C ALA A 59 -5.30 3.30 -1.67
N PHE A 60 -5.96 2.14 -1.59
CA PHE A 60 -5.58 0.96 -2.37
C PHE A 60 -5.71 1.20 -3.87
N GLU A 61 -6.83 1.79 -4.33
CA GLU A 61 -7.01 2.15 -5.74
C GLU A 61 -5.94 3.11 -6.24
N ASN A 62 -5.55 4.10 -5.42
CA ASN A 62 -4.45 5.01 -5.78
C ASN A 62 -3.12 4.28 -5.94
N LEU A 63 -2.77 3.37 -5.02
CA LEU A 63 -1.56 2.56 -5.13
C LEU A 63 -1.61 1.62 -6.34
N TYR A 64 -2.77 0.99 -6.59
CA TYR A 64 -2.97 0.12 -7.75
C TYR A 64 -2.83 0.89 -9.07
N ARG A 65 -3.33 2.12 -9.16
CA ARG A 65 -3.13 2.99 -10.33
C ARG A 65 -1.65 3.25 -10.61
N LEU A 66 -0.82 3.41 -9.57
CA LEU A 66 0.63 3.57 -9.74
C LEU A 66 1.27 2.31 -10.34
N LEU A 67 0.78 1.12 -9.99
CA LEU A 67 1.29 -0.14 -10.57
C LEU A 67 1.05 -0.23 -12.07
N ILE A 68 -0.16 0.08 -12.53
CA ILE A 68 -0.54 -0.08 -13.94
C ILE A 68 -0.02 1.02 -14.86
N VAL A 69 0.33 2.20 -14.33
CA VAL A 69 0.87 3.33 -15.12
C VAL A 69 2.40 3.27 -15.22
N THR A 70 3.06 2.49 -14.36
CA THR A 70 4.53 2.32 -14.37
C THR A 70 5.02 1.13 -15.23
N GLU A 71 4.12 0.57 -16.04
CA GLU A 71 4.43 -0.39 -17.12
C GLU A 71 5.02 0.29 -18.35
#